data_AF-A0A8I6AEK1-F1
#
_entry.id   AF-A0A8I6AEK1-F1
#
_cell.length_a   1.000
_cell.length_b   1.000
_cell.length_c   1.000
_cell.angle_alpha   90.00
_cell.angle_beta   90.00
_cell.angle_gamma   90.00
#
_symmetry.space_group_name_H-M   'P 1'
#
loop_
_entity.id
_entity.type
_entity.pdbx_description
1 polymer ?
#
loop_
_entity_poly.entity_id
_entity_poly.type
_entity_poly.pdbx_seq_one_letter_code
_entity_poly.pdbx_strand_id
1 'polypeptide(L)' 'MNWLPQIAPKREWKTIQIRDPKQGGKDITEEIMSGARTASSPDRRQEVLAKK' A
#
# COMPACT_ATOMS: atom_id res chain seq x y z
N MET A 1 -33.14 -23.15 -7.90
CA MET A 1 -32.68 -22.92 -6.51
C MET A 1 -31.79 -21.68 -6.51
N ASN A 2 -32.38 -20.52 -6.28
CA ASN A 2 -31.67 -19.24 -6.21
C ASN A 2 -30.87 -19.20 -4.90
N TRP A 3 -29.60 -19.63 -4.96
CA TRP A 3 -28.66 -19.41 -3.86
C TRP A 3 -28.42 -17.91 -3.75
N LEU A 4 -29.05 -17.30 -2.74
CA LEU A 4 -28.74 -15.95 -2.34
C LEU A 4 -27.26 -15.94 -1.94
N PRO A 5 -26.41 -15.10 -2.57
CA PRO A 5 -25.03 -14.98 -2.15
C PRO A 5 -25.06 -14.51 -0.70
N GLN A 6 -24.60 -15.38 0.20
CA GLN A 6 -24.54 -15.12 1.62
C GLN A 6 -23.50 -14.01 1.82
N ILE A 7 -23.95 -12.75 1.86
CA ILE A 7 -23.09 -11.59 2.04
C ILE A 7 -22.41 -11.78 3.38
N ALA A 8 -21.08 -12.00 3.32
CA ALA A 8 -20.29 -12.19 4.53
C ALA A 8 -20.56 -11.03 5.50
N PRO A 9 -20.72 -11.30 6.81
CA PRO A 9 -20.99 -10.28 7.81
C PRO A 9 -20.03 -9.10 7.66
N LYS A 10 -20.58 -7.89 7.66
CA LYS A 10 -19.83 -6.64 7.47
C LYS A 10 -18.76 -6.56 8.55
N ARG A 11 -17.50 -6.84 8.19
CA ARG A 11 -16.38 -6.76 9.13
C ARG A 11 -16.04 -5.30 9.39
N GLU A 12 -15.76 -4.98 10.65
CA GLU A 12 -15.23 -3.67 11.02
C GLU A 12 -13.86 -3.45 10.37
N TRP A 13 -13.68 -2.29 9.77
CA TRP A 13 -12.42 -1.89 9.15
C TRP A 13 -11.48 -1.34 10.22
N LYS A 14 -10.22 -1.78 10.18
CA LYS A 14 -9.15 -1.25 11.04
C LYS A 14 -8.21 -0.40 10.20
N THR A 15 -7.76 0.72 10.72
CA THR A 15 -6.70 1.51 10.12
C THR A 15 -5.40 0.71 10.12
N ILE A 16 -4.74 0.63 8.97
CA ILE A 16 -3.43 -0.02 8.83
C ILE A 16 -2.32 1.02 8.79
N GLN A 17 -1.15 0.63 9.28
CA GLN A 17 0.08 1.39 9.17
C GLN A 17 0.99 0.75 8.13
N ILE A 18 1.72 1.58 7.40
CA ILE A 18 2.72 1.14 6.42
C ILE A 18 4.10 1.32 7.07
N ARG A 19 4.83 0.21 7.23
CA ARG A 19 6.17 0.21 7.84
C ARG A 19 7.23 -0.16 6.81
N ASP A 20 8.35 0.56 6.78
CA ASP A 20 9.46 0.31 5.86
C ASP A 20 10.50 -0.65 6.46
N PRO A 21 10.71 -1.86 5.91
CA PRO A 21 11.73 -2.79 6.39
C PRO A 21 13.17 -2.26 6.23
N LYS A 22 13.44 -1.41 5.23
CA LYS A 22 14.77 -0.82 4.99
C LYS A 22 15.10 0.31 5.97
N GLN A 23 14.10 0.89 6.64
CA GLN A 23 14.27 1.93 7.66
C GLN A 23 13.97 1.40 9.07
N GLY A 24 14.24 0.12 9.33
CA GLY A 24 14.08 -0.48 10.65
C GLY A 24 12.62 -0.52 11.15
N GLY A 25 11.64 -0.54 10.24
CA GLY A 25 10.22 -0.56 10.58
C GLY A 25 9.61 0.82 10.86
N LYS A 26 10.26 1.91 10.43
CA LYS A 26 9.72 3.27 10.51
C LYS A 26 8.32 3.33 9.87
N ASP A 27 7.39 3.99 10.55
CA ASP A 27 6.08 4.32 9.98
C ASP A 27 6.26 5.35 8.86
N ILE A 28 5.86 4.97 7.65
CA ILE A 28 5.91 5.81 6.45
C ILE A 28 4.50 6.04 5.89
N THR A 29 3.46 5.82 6.71
CA THR A 29 2.06 5.94 6.29
C THR A 29 1.79 7.34 5.75
N GLU A 30 2.22 8.38 6.48
CA GLU A 30 2.00 9.77 6.06
C GLU A 30 2.81 10.15 4.81
N GLU A 31 4.07 9.71 4.69
CA GLU A 31 4.90 9.97 3.50
C GLU A 31 4.27 9.36 2.24
N ILE A 32 3.75 8.13 2.35
CA ILE A 32 3.04 7.44 1.25
C ILE A 32 1.70 8.12 0.94
N MET A 33 0.91 8.46 1.95
CA MET A 33 -0.39 9.13 1.76
C MET A 33 -0.24 10.54 1.18
N SER A 34 0.79 11.27 1.61
CA SER A 34 1.12 12.59 1.07
C SER A 34 1.67 12.52 -0.35
N GLY A 35 2.05 11.33 -0.84
CA GLY A 35 2.75 11.18 -2.12
C GLY A 35 4.07 11.94 -2.18
N ALA A 36 4.61 12.33 -1.01
CA ALA A 36 5.87 13.03 -0.90
C ALA A 36 6.94 12.03 -1.31
N ARG A 37 7.55 12.25 -2.47
CA ARG A 37 8.61 11.41 -3.01
C ARG A 37 9.93 11.61 -2.23
N THR A 38 9.87 11.72 -0.92
CA THR A 38 11.03 11.82 -0.04
C THR A 38 11.71 10.46 0.04
N ALA A 39 12.37 10.08 -1.05
CA ALA A 39 13.49 9.14 -1.14
C ALA A 39 13.35 7.72 -0.57
N SER A 40 12.25 7.30 0.05
CA SER A 40 12.01 5.88 0.32
C SER A 40 11.49 5.25 -0.96
N SER A 41 12.43 4.81 -1.81
CA SER A 41 12.20 4.27 -3.15
C SER A 41 10.85 3.56 -3.27
N PRO A 42 9.90 4.10 -4.06
CA PRO A 42 8.83 3.26 -4.53
C PRO A 42 9.53 2.24 -5.43
N ASP A 43 9.62 0.98 -4.99
CA ASP A 43 9.85 -0.13 -5.92
C ASP A 43 8.59 -0.35 -6.76
N ARG A 44 8.06 0.75 -7.32
CA ARG A 44 7.12 0.77 -8.42
C ARG A 44 7.95 1.11 -9.61
N ARG A 45 8.37 0.05 -10.31
CA ARG A 45 8.37 -0.08 -11.78
C ARG A 45 8.03 1.23 -12.49
N GLN A 46 8.92 2.23 -12.42
CA GLN A 46 8.89 3.34 -13.33
C GLN A 46 9.45 2.75 -14.62
N GLU A 47 8.48 2.22 -15.37
CA GLU A 47 8.43 2.00 -16.80
C GLU A 47 9.71 2.33 -17.53
N VAL A 48 10.22 1.31 -18.23
CA VAL A 48 10.86 1.37 -19.55
C VAL A 48 11.52 2.71 -19.92
N LEU A 49 12.83 2.65 -20.19
CA LEU A 49 13.60 3.62 -20.99
C LEU A 49 14.59 4.51 -20.22
N ALA A 50 15.84 4.05 -20.14
CA ALA A 50 17.05 4.80 -20.51
C ALA A 50 18.28 4.08 -19.94
N LYS A 51 19.37 3.80 -20.66
CA LYS A 51 19.81 4.08 -22.01
C LYS A 51 20.98 3.11 -22.23
N LYS A 52 20.96 2.45 -23.39
CA LYS A 52 22.09 2.06 -24.23
C LYS A 52 23.32 1.39 -23.60
#